data_AF-A0A3B9KJT2-F1
#
_entry.id   AF-A0A3B9KJT2-F1
#
_cell.length_a   1.000
_cell.length_b   1.000
_cell.length_c   1.000
_cell.angle_alpha   90.00
_cell.angle_beta   90.00
_cell.angle_gamma   90.00
#
_symmetry.space_group_name_H-M   'P 1'
#
loop_
_entity.id
_entity.type
_entity.pdbx_description
1 polymer ?
#
loop_
_entity_poly.entity_id
_entity_poly.type
_entity_poly.pdbx_seq_one_letter_code
_entity_poly.pdbx_strand_id
1 'polypeptide(L)' 'MDDEREPITTTIAETENYLAWRADEPDGESTYHLELNNVTLHFFKEEWQEFLDLIETIVDEEL' A
#
# COMPACT_ATOMS: atom_id res chain seq x y z
N MET A 1 -16.93 8.40 -21.77
CA MET A 1 -16.80 9.21 -20.55
C MET A 1 -17.21 8.32 -19.39
N ASP A 2 -16.29 7.46 -18.93
CA ASP A 2 -16.46 6.60 -17.74
C ASP A 2 -15.24 6.73 -16.80
N ASP A 3 -14.32 7.65 -17.10
CA ASP A 3 -13.02 7.86 -16.45
C ASP A 3 -13.12 8.42 -15.01
N GLU A 4 -14.25 8.99 -14.63
CA GLU A 4 -14.40 9.70 -13.33
C GLU A 4 -14.74 8.76 -12.15
N ARG A 5 -14.78 7.44 -12.37
CA ARG A 5 -15.17 6.44 -11.36
C ARG A 5 -14.12 5.37 -11.08
N GLU A 6 -13.00 5.36 -11.80
CA GLU A 6 -11.94 4.38 -11.58
C GLU A 6 -10.93 4.89 -10.54
N PRO A 7 -10.48 4.03 -9.60
CA PRO A 7 -9.50 4.44 -8.61
C PRO A 7 -8.16 4.76 -9.28
N ILE A 8 -7.51 5.82 -8.82
CA ILE A 8 -6.18 6.20 -9.33
C ILE A 8 -5.15 5.38 -8.58
N THR A 9 -4.38 4.55 -9.30
CA THR A 9 -3.34 3.71 -8.68
C THR A 9 -1.96 4.35 -8.78
N THR A 10 -1.13 4.16 -7.75
CA THR A 10 0.25 4.66 -7.69
C THR A 10 1.17 3.62 -7.06
N THR A 11 2.24 3.24 -7.75
CA THR A 11 3.30 2.39 -7.18
C THR A 11 4.10 3.17 -6.14
N ILE A 12 4.24 2.59 -4.94
CA ILE A 12 5.04 3.13 -3.84
C ILE A 12 6.46 2.56 -3.90
N ALA A 13 6.56 1.24 -4.01
CA ALA A 13 7.83 0.52 -4.09
C ALA A 13 7.65 -0.79 -4.84
N GLU A 14 8.64 -1.18 -5.64
CA GLU A 14 8.61 -2.43 -6.40
C GLU A 14 10.00 -3.08 -6.37
N THR A 15 10.01 -4.40 -6.26
CA THR A 15 11.17 -5.26 -6.47
C THR A 15 10.78 -6.37 -7.44
N GLU A 16 11.68 -7.30 -7.74
CA GLU A 16 11.38 -8.42 -8.64
C GLU A 16 10.19 -9.28 -8.17
N ASN A 17 9.95 -9.40 -6.86
CA ASN A 17 8.94 -10.32 -6.30
C ASN A 17 7.93 -9.65 -5.36
N TYR A 18 8.10 -8.36 -5.08
CA TYR A 18 7.28 -7.62 -4.11
C TYR A 18 6.86 -6.28 -4.66
N LEU A 19 5.61 -5.89 -4.40
CA LEU A 19 5.05 -4.63 -4.85
C LEU A 19 4.23 -4.00 -3.72
N ALA A 20 4.47 -2.72 -3.47
CA ALA A 20 3.62 -1.87 -2.65
C ALA A 20 3.00 -0.78 -3.54
N TRP A 21 1.68 -0.64 -3.50
CA TRP A 21 0.96 0.37 -4.28
C TRP A 21 -0.25 0.91 -3.52
N ARG A 22 -0.70 2.10 -3.92
CA ARG A 22 -1.88 2.79 -3.35
C ARG A 22 -2.96 2.91 -4.40
N ALA A 23 -4.21 2.78 -4.00
CA ALA A 23 -5.38 3.17 -4.77
C ALA A 23 -6.05 4.37 -4.09
N ASP A 24 -6.26 5.46 -4.82
CA ASP A 24 -7.02 6.63 -4.38
C ASP A 24 -8.42 6.56 -4.99
N GLU A 25 -9.44 6.37 -4.15
CA GLU A 25 -10.84 6.32 -4.55
C GLU A 25 -11.41 7.72 -4.79
N PRO A 26 -12.40 7.87 -5.69
CA PRO A 26 -12.97 9.17 -6.04
C PRO A 26 -13.67 9.90 -4.88
N ASP A 27 -14.04 9.20 -3.82
CA ASP A 27 -14.58 9.79 -2.58
C ASP A 27 -13.50 10.37 -1.63
N GLY A 28 -12.23 10.16 -1.95
CA GLY A 28 -11.08 10.65 -1.19
C GLY A 28 -10.51 9.65 -0.17
N GLU A 29 -11.05 8.44 -0.07
CA GLU A 29 -10.42 7.35 0.67
C GLU A 29 -9.23 6.75 -0.12
N SER A 30 -8.18 6.35 0.59
CA SER A 30 -7.03 5.67 -0.01
C SER A 30 -6.84 4.30 0.64
N THR A 31 -6.61 3.28 -0.19
CA THR A 31 -6.24 1.94 0.25
C THR A 31 -4.82 1.59 -0.22
N TYR A 32 -4.11 0.84 0.60
CA TYR A 32 -2.72 0.44 0.37
C TYR A 32 -2.65 -1.07 0.21
N HIS A 33 -1.80 -1.50 -0.71
CA HIS A 33 -1.69 -2.88 -1.14
C HIS A 33 -0.24 -3.30 -1.07
N LEU A 34 0.01 -4.42 -0.39
CA LEU A 34 1.32 -5.06 -0.34
C LEU A 34 1.20 -6.48 -0.92
N GLU A 35 1.80 -6.68 -2.09
CA GLU A 35 1.84 -7.94 -2.80
C GLU A 35 3.15 -8.68 -2.48
N LEU A 36 3.01 -9.84 -1.86
CA LEU A 36 4.08 -10.70 -1.38
C LEU A 36 3.99 -12.07 -2.07
N ASN A 37 4.32 -12.11 -3.36
CA ASN A 37 4.14 -13.28 -4.23
C ASN A 37 2.72 -13.87 -4.18
N ASN A 38 2.47 -14.80 -3.26
CA ASN A 38 1.23 -15.56 -3.14
C ASN A 38 0.22 -14.96 -2.15
N VAL A 39 0.54 -13.82 -1.53
CA VAL A 39 -0.34 -13.12 -0.59
C VAL A 39 -0.42 -11.64 -0.98
N THR A 40 -1.62 -11.08 -0.94
CA THR A 40 -1.84 -9.64 -1.02
C THR A 40 -2.48 -9.18 0.27
N LEU A 41 -1.87 -8.19 0.91
CA LEU A 41 -2.42 -7.52 2.08
C LEU A 41 -3.04 -6.20 1.63
N HIS A 42 -4.22 -5.91 2.15
CA HIS A 42 -4.97 -4.69 1.89
C HIS A 42 -5.12 -3.93 3.20
N PHE A 43 -4.86 -2.63 3.16
CA PHE A 43 -4.90 -1.77 4.33
C PHE A 43 -5.71 -0.51 4.03
N PHE A 44 -6.52 -0.06 4.98
CA PHE A 44 -6.89 1.35 5.03
C PHE A 44 -5.69 2.19 5.45
N LYS A 45 -5.77 3.50 5.22
CA LYS A 45 -4.68 4.45 5.51
C LYS A 45 -4.14 4.34 6.94
N GLU A 46 -5.01 4.19 7.94
CA GLU A 46 -4.62 4.10 9.35
C GLU A 46 -3.86 2.80 9.65
N GLU A 47 -4.33 1.67 9.11
CA GLU A 47 -3.67 0.37 9.27
C GLU A 47 -2.33 0.32 8.54
N TRP A 48 -2.24 0.95 7.38
CA TRP A 48 -0.99 1.07 6.62
C TRP A 48 0.06 1.85 7.41
N GLN A 49 -0.33 2.96 8.06
CA GLN A 49 0.60 3.74 8.88
C GLN A 49 1.09 2.93 10.09
N GLU A 50 0.18 2.26 10.80
CA GLU A 50 0.57 1.41 11.93
C GLU A 50 1.51 0.27 11.50
N PHE A 51 1.23 -0.36 10.36
CA PHE A 51 2.12 -1.37 9.78
C PHE A 51 3.51 -0.80 9.48
N LEU A 52 3.60 0.39 8.88
CA LEU A 52 4.89 1.03 8.61
C LEU A 52 5.66 1.37 9.89
N ASP A 53 4.99 1.84 10.93
CA ASP A 53 5.60 2.14 12.23
C ASP A 53 6.19 0.85 12.86
N LEU A 54 5.50 -0.29 12.72
CA LEU A 54 6.03 -1.60 13.12
C LEU A 54 7.26 -1.99 12.31
N ILE A 55 7.23 -1.85 10.98
CA ILE A 55 8.39 -2.15 10.13
C ILE A 55 9.58 -1.26 10.47
N GLU A 56 9.36 0.03 10.71
CA GLU A 56 10.40 0.97 11.14
C GLU A 56 11.05 0.50 12.44
N THR A 57 10.24 0.09 13.42
CA THR A 57 10.73 -0.45 14.70
C THR A 57 11.61 -1.68 14.50
N ILE A 58 11.20 -2.61 13.62
CA ILE A 58 11.97 -3.83 13.32
C ILE A 58 13.31 -3.49 12.65
N VAL A 59 13.30 -2.55 11.69
CA VAL A 59 14.51 -2.15 10.96
C VAL A 59 15.50 -1.42 11.86
N ASP A 60 15.02 -0.61 12.83
CA ASP A 60 15.87 0.09 13.79
C ASP A 60 16.58 -0.89 14.76
N GLU A 61 15.96 -2.02 15.13
CA GLU A 61 16.58 -3.00 16.03
C GLU A 61 17.65 -3.90 15.37
N GLU A 62 17.67 -4.00 14.04
CA GLU A 62 18.58 -4.90 13.30
C GLU A 62 19.76 -4.18 12.60
N LEU A 63 20.01 -2.90 12.90
CA LEU A 63 21.12 -2.08 12.35
C LEU A 63 22.15 -1.60 13.38
#